data_AF-A0A7W1PR33-F1
#
_entry.id   AF-A0A7W1PR33-F1
#
_cell.length_a   1.000
_cell.length_b   1.000
_cell.length_c   1.000
_cell.angle_alpha   90.00
_cell.angle_beta   90.00
_cell.angle_gamma   90.00
#
_symmetry.space_group_name_H-M   'P 1'
#
loop_
_entity.id
_entity.type
_entity.pdbx_description
1 polymer ?
#
loop_
_entity_poly.entity_id
_entity_poly.type
_entity_poly.pdbx_seq_one_letter_code
_entity_poly.pdbx_strand_id
1 'polypeptide(L)'
;MRRFLRRVSLLFGRAMRLRCPNCGGGPIFDSWLRMRRRCPRCRLPMERGDQGHQVGSHMFNIVAAELCFAAVFVVVLLVTWPDPPWDALLYGGVVLMLLVPFLFFPFSKTLFLAFDLLFRPRPPTSSFPWMAEAPPSVAPTPWLPMPQRLRRKVLATVSSGRAPSPRSIASTYLR
;
A
#
# COMPACT_ATOMS: atom_id res chain seq x y z
N MET A 1 0.35 23.75 -19.53
CA MET A 1 -0.32 24.05 -18.25
C MET A 1 -1.73 23.45 -18.11
N ARG A 2 -2.75 23.88 -18.88
CA ARG A 2 -4.17 23.53 -18.65
C ARG A 2 -4.49 22.02 -18.64
N ARG A 3 -3.85 21.23 -19.51
CA ARG A 3 -4.04 19.76 -19.57
C ARG A 3 -3.50 19.05 -18.32
N PHE A 4 -2.36 19.51 -17.80
CA PHE A 4 -1.76 19.00 -16.57
C PHE A 4 -2.66 19.28 -15.37
N LEU A 5 -3.09 20.53 -15.20
CA LEU A 5 -4.01 20.94 -14.12
C LEU A 5 -5.31 20.14 -14.14
N ARG A 6 -5.94 19.96 -15.32
CA ARG A 6 -7.13 19.11 -15.46
C ARG A 6 -6.87 17.67 -15.03
N ARG A 7 -5.72 17.09 -15.40
CA ARG A 7 -5.37 15.72 -15.02
C ARG A 7 -5.21 15.59 -13.50
N VAL A 8 -4.48 16.52 -12.89
CA VAL A 8 -4.30 16.60 -11.43
C VAL A 8 -5.67 16.68 -10.74
N SER A 9 -6.51 17.66 -11.09
CA SER A 9 -7.84 17.81 -10.49
C SER A 9 -8.72 16.57 -10.65
N LEU A 10 -8.65 15.87 -11.79
CA LEU A 10 -9.41 14.64 -12.01
C LEU A 10 -8.92 13.48 -11.13
N LEU A 11 -7.61 13.30 -10.98
CA LEU A 11 -7.03 12.25 -10.13
C LEU A 11 -7.39 12.48 -8.66
N PHE A 12 -7.17 13.70 -8.16
CA PHE A 12 -7.47 14.08 -6.78
C PHE A 12 -8.98 14.09 -6.51
N GLY A 13 -9.80 14.55 -7.45
CA GLY A 13 -11.27 14.50 -7.33
C GLY A 13 -11.82 13.07 -7.25
N ARG A 14 -11.19 12.11 -7.93
CA ARG A 14 -11.53 10.68 -7.80
C ARG A 14 -11.04 10.09 -6.48
N ALA A 15 -9.85 10.47 -6.04
CA ALA A 15 -9.28 10.05 -4.76
C ALA A 15 -10.14 10.49 -3.55
N MET A 16 -10.61 11.75 -3.57
CA MET A 16 -11.53 12.27 -2.54
C MET A 16 -12.88 11.54 -2.51
N ARG A 17 -13.32 10.97 -3.64
CA ARG A 17 -14.55 10.16 -3.72
C ARG A 17 -14.32 8.69 -3.38
N LEU A 18 -13.15 8.32 -2.86
CA LEU A 18 -12.76 6.94 -2.56
C LEU A 18 -12.92 6.01 -3.79
N ARG A 19 -12.63 6.54 -4.98
CA ARG A 19 -12.64 5.79 -6.24
C ARG A 19 -11.22 5.67 -6.78
N CYS A 20 -11.01 4.71 -7.68
CA CYS A 20 -9.72 4.53 -8.34
C CYS A 20 -9.31 5.83 -9.05
N PRO A 21 -8.16 6.46 -8.71
CA PRO A 21 -7.74 7.71 -9.34
C PRO A 21 -7.57 7.55 -10.86
N ASN A 22 -7.02 6.42 -11.30
CA ASN A 22 -6.75 6.14 -12.70
C ASN A 22 -8.03 5.97 -13.56
N CYS A 23 -8.96 5.10 -13.15
CA CYS A 23 -10.12 4.72 -13.99
C CYS A 23 -11.49 5.19 -13.47
N GLY A 24 -11.55 5.77 -12.27
CA GLY A 24 -12.80 6.17 -11.61
C GLY A 24 -13.70 5.01 -11.15
N GLY A 25 -13.25 3.76 -11.27
CA GLY A 25 -13.98 2.59 -10.80
C GLY A 25 -13.97 2.44 -9.28
N GLY A 26 -15.02 1.85 -8.73
CA GLY A 26 -15.18 1.51 -7.32
C GLY A 26 -16.31 0.48 -7.14
N PRO A 27 -16.51 -0.05 -5.93
CA PRO A 27 -15.77 0.26 -4.68
C PRO A 27 -14.33 -0.31 -4.71
N ILE A 28 -13.38 0.43 -4.14
CA ILE A 28 -11.97 0.00 -3.99
C ILE A 28 -11.62 -0.39 -2.55
N PHE A 29 -12.53 -0.14 -1.61
CA PHE A 29 -12.44 -0.54 -0.21
C PHE A 29 -13.54 -1.58 0.07
N ASP A 30 -13.18 -2.64 0.78
CA ASP A 30 -14.14 -3.64 1.31
C ASP A 30 -14.67 -3.22 2.68
N SER A 31 -13.82 -2.54 3.47
CA SER A 31 -14.20 -1.88 4.71
C SER A 31 -13.39 -0.59 4.85
N TRP A 32 -13.73 0.25 5.84
CA TRP A 32 -13.07 1.54 6.05
C TRP A 32 -11.54 1.42 6.22
N LEU A 33 -11.08 0.33 6.84
CA LEU A 33 -9.67 0.04 7.07
C LEU A 33 -9.09 -1.00 6.09
N ARG A 34 -9.92 -1.59 5.22
CA ARG A 34 -9.50 -2.66 4.31
C ARG A 34 -9.64 -2.24 2.85
N MET A 35 -8.51 -1.86 2.28
CA MET A 35 -8.38 -1.58 0.85
C MET A 35 -8.19 -2.87 0.04
N ARG A 36 -8.82 -2.96 -1.14
CA ARG A 36 -8.60 -4.07 -2.05
C ARG A 36 -7.18 -4.03 -2.61
N ARG A 37 -6.55 -5.20 -2.80
CA ARG A 37 -5.22 -5.29 -3.42
C ARG A 37 -5.19 -4.75 -4.85
N ARG A 38 -6.29 -4.89 -5.60
CA ARG A 38 -6.40 -4.49 -7.02
C ARG A 38 -7.74 -3.78 -7.30
N CYS A 39 -7.73 -2.86 -8.26
CA CYS A 39 -8.96 -2.23 -8.75
C CYS A 39 -9.86 -3.26 -9.46
N PRO A 40 -11.17 -3.31 -9.18
CA PRO A 40 -12.07 -4.24 -9.88
C PRO A 40 -12.20 -3.93 -11.38
N ARG A 41 -12.08 -2.66 -11.79
CA ARG A 41 -12.23 -2.24 -13.19
C ARG A 41 -10.91 -2.31 -13.98
N CYS A 42 -9.89 -1.58 -13.54
CA CYS A 42 -8.63 -1.46 -14.31
C CYS A 42 -7.51 -2.39 -13.84
N ARG A 43 -7.76 -3.22 -12.81
CA ARG A 43 -6.78 -4.13 -12.18
C ARG A 43 -5.49 -3.45 -11.71
N LEU A 44 -5.50 -2.13 -11.54
CA LEU A 44 -4.36 -1.40 -10.96
C LEU A 44 -4.10 -1.93 -9.54
N PRO A 45 -2.86 -2.31 -9.20
CA PRO A 45 -2.51 -2.63 -7.82
C PRO A 45 -2.65 -1.36 -6.97
N MET A 46 -3.45 -1.45 -5.92
CA MET A 46 -3.66 -0.31 -5.01
C MET A 46 -2.47 -0.10 -4.10
N GLU A 47 -1.74 -1.18 -3.81
CA GLU A 47 -0.47 -1.16 -3.10
C GLU A 47 0.59 -1.71 -4.06
N ARG A 48 1.60 -0.90 -4.37
CA ARG A 48 2.58 -1.22 -5.42
C ARG A 48 3.61 -2.29 -5.03
N GLY A 49 3.50 -2.89 -3.85
CA GLY A 49 4.46 -3.89 -3.34
C GLY A 49 5.78 -3.29 -2.85
N ASP A 50 6.09 -2.05 -3.24
CA ASP A 50 7.24 -1.31 -2.72
C ASP A 50 6.99 -0.85 -1.29
N GLN A 51 7.92 -1.16 -0.38
CA GLN A 51 7.89 -0.66 1.01
C GLN A 51 7.76 0.87 1.06
N GLY A 52 8.38 1.57 0.11
CA GLY A 52 8.27 3.03 -0.01
C GLY A 52 6.86 3.54 -0.30
N HIS A 53 6.02 2.78 -1.00
CA HIS A 53 4.63 3.19 -1.25
C HIS A 53 3.78 3.09 0.03
N GLN A 54 4.00 2.04 0.81
CA GLN A 54 3.32 1.89 2.10
C GLN A 54 3.71 3.02 3.04
N VAL A 55 5.01 3.26 3.22
CA VAL A 55 5.55 4.34 4.06
C VAL A 55 5.01 5.71 3.63
N GLY A 56 4.98 6.00 2.33
CA GLY A 56 4.43 7.27 1.82
C GLY A 56 2.94 7.45 2.13
N SER A 57 2.14 6.39 2.04
CA SER A 57 0.71 6.45 2.42
C SER A 57 0.49 6.63 3.92
N HIS A 58 1.38 6.12 4.78
CA HIS A 58 1.31 6.35 6.21
C HIS A 58 1.77 7.76 6.58
N MET A 59 2.81 8.27 5.90
CA MET A 59 3.29 9.64 6.07
C MET A 59 2.20 10.67 5.77
N PHE A 60 1.47 10.51 4.67
CA PHE A 60 0.33 11.40 4.34
C PHE A 60 -0.76 11.40 5.43
N ASN A 61 -0.96 10.27 6.11
CA ASN A 61 -1.97 10.15 7.16
C ASN A 61 -1.53 10.90 8.42
N ILE A 62 -0.28 10.72 8.84
CA ILE A 62 0.30 11.39 10.01
C ILE A 62 0.34 12.90 9.79
N VAL A 63 0.85 13.35 8.65
CA VAL A 63 0.90 14.78 8.30
C VAL A 63 -0.51 15.40 8.30
N ALA A 64 -1.51 14.71 7.75
CA ALA A 64 -2.88 15.20 7.78
C ALA A 64 -3.45 15.30 9.20
N ALA A 65 -3.14 14.33 10.07
CA ALA A 65 -3.54 14.34 11.47
C ALA A 65 -2.88 15.48 12.25
N GLU A 66 -1.57 15.67 12.08
CA GLU A 66 -0.80 16.76 12.70
C GLU A 66 -1.31 18.13 12.26
N LEU A 67 -1.55 18.33 10.96
CA LEU A 67 -2.10 19.58 10.44
C LEU A 67 -3.52 19.85 10.96
N CYS A 68 -4.36 18.81 11.05
CA CYS A 68 -5.70 18.94 11.60
C CYS A 68 -5.66 19.35 13.07
N PHE A 69 -4.80 18.72 13.87
CA PHE A 69 -4.62 19.09 15.27
C PHE A 69 -4.04 20.49 15.46
N ALA A 70 -2.98 20.83 14.73
CA ALA A 70 -2.39 22.17 14.81
C ALA A 70 -3.43 23.24 14.47
N ALA A 71 -4.24 23.04 13.43
CA ALA A 71 -5.31 23.95 13.06
C ALA A 71 -6.38 24.08 14.16
N VAL A 72 -6.88 22.96 14.69
CA VAL A 72 -7.88 22.97 15.77
C VAL A 72 -7.31 23.62 17.03
N PHE A 73 -6.10 23.26 17.43
CA PHE A 73 -5.41 23.81 18.59
C PHE A 73 -5.26 25.34 18.48
N VAL A 74 -4.76 25.83 17.36
CA VAL A 74 -4.60 27.28 17.12
C VAL A 74 -5.96 27.99 17.13
N VAL A 75 -6.98 27.44 16.47
CA VAL A 75 -8.32 28.04 16.46
C VAL A 75 -8.91 28.13 17.87
N VAL A 76 -8.83 27.05 18.66
CA VAL A 76 -9.34 27.05 20.03
C VAL A 76 -8.57 28.07 20.86
N LEU A 77 -7.23 28.08 20.79
CA LEU A 77 -6.38 29.01 21.53
C LEU A 77 -6.72 30.47 21.24
N LEU A 78 -6.96 30.82 19.97
CA LEU A 78 -7.31 32.18 19.55
C LEU A 78 -8.71 32.59 20.03
N VAL A 79 -9.67 31.65 20.02
CA VAL A 79 -11.07 31.93 20.42
C VAL A 79 -11.21 32.04 21.94
N THR A 80 -10.43 31.28 22.71
CA THR A 80 -10.51 31.23 24.18
C THR A 80 -9.49 32.12 24.88
N TRP A 81 -8.72 32.91 24.14
CA TRP A 81 -7.75 33.83 24.73
C TRP A 81 -8.47 34.91 25.56
N PRO A 82 -8.01 35.27 26.78
CA PRO A 82 -6.73 34.95 27.43
C PRO A 82 -6.73 33.75 28.40
N ASP A 83 -7.85 33.03 28.54
CA ASP A 83 -7.98 31.90 29.48
C ASP A 83 -8.32 30.59 28.75
N PRO A 84 -7.34 29.93 28.10
CA PRO A 84 -7.59 28.71 27.34
C PRO A 84 -7.96 27.53 28.24
N PRO A 85 -8.95 26.71 27.84
CA PRO A 85 -9.31 25.51 28.58
C PRO A 85 -8.30 24.39 28.32
N TRP A 86 -7.18 24.39 29.06
CA TRP A 86 -6.06 23.45 28.88
C TRP A 86 -6.48 21.98 29.00
N ASP A 87 -7.37 21.65 29.94
CA ASP A 87 -7.88 20.28 30.10
C ASP A 87 -8.64 19.84 28.84
N ALA A 88 -9.51 20.68 28.30
CA ALA A 88 -10.26 20.39 27.09
C ALA A 88 -9.34 20.25 25.86
N LEU A 89 -8.30 21.09 25.76
CA LEU A 89 -7.28 21.00 24.71
C LEU A 89 -6.47 19.70 24.81
N LEU A 90 -6.11 19.28 26.02
CA LEU A 90 -5.37 18.04 26.27
C LEU A 90 -6.22 16.82 25.88
N TYR A 91 -7.40 16.66 26.50
CA TYR A 91 -8.27 15.51 26.26
C TYR A 91 -8.82 15.51 24.83
N GLY A 92 -9.25 16.67 24.34
CA GLY A 92 -9.71 16.85 22.97
C GLY A 92 -8.59 16.57 21.95
N GLY A 93 -7.36 17.00 22.25
CA GLY A 93 -6.18 16.74 21.44
C GLY A 93 -5.85 15.26 21.31
N VAL A 94 -5.86 14.53 22.43
CA VAL A 94 -5.64 13.06 22.43
C VAL A 94 -6.73 12.36 21.61
N VAL A 95 -8.00 12.71 21.83
CA VAL A 95 -9.12 12.13 21.07
C VAL A 95 -8.99 12.44 19.59
N LEU A 96 -8.65 13.68 19.22
CA LEU A 96 -8.47 14.07 17.83
C LEU A 96 -7.31 13.31 17.17
N MET A 97 -6.17 13.19 17.86
CA MET A 97 -5.00 12.45 17.39
C MET A 97 -5.27 10.96 17.18
N LEU A 98 -6.20 10.38 17.93
CA LEU A 98 -6.64 9.01 17.72
C LEU A 98 -7.71 8.91 16.63
N LEU A 99 -8.66 9.83 16.54
CA LEU A 99 -9.76 9.71 15.58
C LEU A 99 -9.35 10.07 14.16
N VAL A 100 -8.57 11.14 13.97
CA VAL A 100 -8.25 11.66 12.64
C VAL A 100 -7.49 10.64 11.79
N PRO A 101 -6.42 9.96 12.25
CA PRO A 101 -5.72 8.96 11.44
C PRO A 101 -6.61 7.79 11.01
N PHE A 102 -7.60 7.40 11.81
CA PHE A 102 -8.51 6.30 11.48
C PHE A 102 -9.56 6.74 10.45
N LEU A 103 -10.10 7.96 10.59
CA LEU A 103 -11.04 8.53 9.63
C LEU A 103 -10.36 8.89 8.30
N PHE A 104 -9.12 9.37 8.37
CA PHE A 104 -8.36 9.83 7.21
C PHE A 104 -7.57 8.71 6.51
N PHE A 105 -7.44 7.54 7.13
CA PHE A 105 -6.77 6.36 6.54
C PHE A 105 -7.15 6.07 5.07
N PRO A 106 -8.45 5.92 4.71
CA PRO A 106 -8.82 5.61 3.33
C PRO A 106 -8.49 6.76 2.37
N PHE A 107 -8.61 8.01 2.82
CA PHE A 107 -8.24 9.19 2.03
C PHE A 107 -6.73 9.25 1.81
N SER A 108 -5.93 8.98 2.83
CA SER A 108 -4.47 8.98 2.71
C SER A 108 -4.01 7.97 1.66
N LYS A 109 -4.54 6.74 1.69
CA LYS A 109 -4.23 5.70 0.69
C LYS A 109 -4.60 6.13 -0.74
N THR A 110 -5.78 6.71 -0.95
CA THR A 110 -6.21 7.12 -2.31
C THR A 110 -5.52 8.37 -2.81
N LEU A 111 -5.26 9.35 -1.94
CA LEU A 111 -4.54 10.59 -2.24
C LEU A 111 -3.08 10.29 -2.57
N PHE A 112 -2.41 9.46 -1.77
CA PHE A 112 -1.05 9.05 -2.04
C PHE A 112 -0.96 8.25 -3.35
N LEU A 113 -1.93 7.37 -3.64
CA LEU A 113 -1.97 6.67 -4.92
C LEU A 113 -2.18 7.62 -6.11
N ALA A 114 -3.00 8.67 -5.96
CA ALA A 114 -3.18 9.69 -6.99
C ALA A 114 -1.89 10.50 -7.22
N PHE A 115 -1.21 10.88 -6.14
CA PHE A 115 0.09 11.54 -6.16
C PHE A 115 1.14 10.67 -6.86
N ASP A 116 1.27 9.41 -6.45
CA ASP A 116 2.21 8.45 -7.00
C ASP A 116 1.94 8.15 -8.50
N LEU A 117 0.67 8.22 -8.95
CA LEU A 117 0.31 8.12 -10.37
C LEU A 117 0.70 9.36 -11.21
N LEU A 118 0.94 10.51 -10.59
CA LEU A 118 1.47 11.68 -11.28
C LEU A 118 2.95 11.53 -11.59
N PHE A 119 3.74 11.00 -10.65
CA PHE A 119 5.18 10.77 -10.84
C PHE A 119 5.49 9.51 -11.63
N ARG A 120 4.78 8.43 -11.32
CA ARG A 120 4.93 7.12 -11.94
C ARG A 120 3.59 6.74 -12.56
N PRO A 121 3.35 7.08 -13.84
CA PRO A 121 2.16 6.68 -14.57
C PRO A 121 1.95 5.18 -14.50
N ARG A 122 0.72 4.73 -14.79
CA ARG A 122 0.36 3.31 -14.74
C ARG A 122 1.45 2.47 -15.42
N PRO A 123 2.12 1.61 -14.65
CA PRO A 123 3.15 0.77 -15.22
C PRO A 123 2.49 -0.35 -16.06
N PRO A 124 3.13 -0.78 -17.17
CA PRO A 124 2.61 -1.86 -18.00
C PRO A 124 2.58 -3.17 -17.20
N THR A 125 1.65 -4.07 -17.52
CA THR A 125 1.49 -5.34 -16.77
C THR A 125 2.79 -6.15 -16.68
N SER A 126 3.68 -6.04 -17.67
CA SER A 126 4.97 -6.72 -17.73
C SER A 126 6.02 -6.23 -16.74
N SER A 127 5.89 -5.02 -16.18
CA SER A 127 6.92 -4.45 -15.29
C SER A 127 6.89 -5.03 -13.87
N PHE A 128 5.94 -5.90 -13.56
CA PHE A 128 5.91 -6.64 -12.30
C PHE A 128 5.67 -8.12 -12.60
N PRO A 129 6.74 -8.89 -12.86
CA PRO A 129 6.64 -10.33 -13.12
C PRO A 129 5.95 -11.09 -11.98
N TRP A 130 6.16 -10.65 -10.73
CA TRP A 130 5.47 -11.17 -9.54
C TRP A 130 3.96 -10.89 -9.52
N MET A 131 3.42 -10.07 -10.43
CA MET A 131 1.96 -9.96 -10.62
C MET A 131 1.39 -11.10 -11.48
N ALA A 132 2.22 -11.76 -12.30
CA ALA A 132 1.87 -12.95 -13.07
C ALA A 132 1.98 -14.22 -12.21
N GLU A 133 2.89 -14.24 -11.25
CA GLU A 133 3.03 -15.32 -10.28
C GLU A 133 2.09 -15.10 -9.06
N ALA A 134 1.45 -16.17 -8.59
CA ALA A 134 0.61 -16.14 -7.40
C ALA A 134 1.40 -15.62 -6.17
N PRO A 135 0.77 -14.97 -5.18
CA PRO A 135 1.47 -14.35 -4.07
C PRO A 135 2.35 -15.35 -3.29
N PRO A 136 3.54 -14.95 -2.83
CA PRO A 136 4.46 -15.78 -2.04
C PRO A 136 3.92 -16.17 -0.65
N SER A 137 2.68 -15.81 -0.29
CA SER A 137 2.02 -16.37 0.89
C SER A 137 1.62 -17.83 0.71
N VAL A 138 1.76 -18.39 -0.49
CA VAL A 138 1.75 -19.84 -0.75
C VAL A 138 3.12 -20.26 -1.32
N ALA A 139 4.21 -19.76 -0.73
CA ALA A 139 5.47 -20.47 -0.82
C ALA A 139 5.38 -21.67 0.13
N PRO A 140 5.63 -22.92 -0.32
CA PRO A 140 5.81 -24.03 0.61
C PRO A 140 6.95 -23.63 1.54
N THR A 141 6.64 -23.55 2.82
CA THR A 141 7.58 -23.17 3.87
C THR A 141 8.83 -24.06 3.83
N PRO A 142 10.05 -23.49 3.96
CA PRO A 142 11.30 -24.27 3.94
C PRO A 142 11.42 -25.31 5.07
N TRP A 143 10.55 -25.25 6.09
CA TRP A 143 10.54 -26.20 7.21
C TRP A 143 9.64 -27.42 6.98
N LEU A 144 8.89 -27.51 5.87
CA LEU A 144 8.21 -28.75 5.53
C LEU A 144 9.30 -29.80 5.20
N PRO A 145 9.31 -30.96 5.87
CA PRO A 145 10.35 -31.96 5.62
C PRO A 145 10.30 -32.35 4.14
N MET A 146 11.41 -32.12 3.43
CA MET A 146 11.54 -32.55 2.03
C MET A 146 11.20 -34.04 1.93
N PRO A 147 10.43 -34.48 0.91
CA PRO A 147 10.25 -35.89 0.64
C PRO A 147 11.63 -36.54 0.52
N GLN A 148 11.91 -37.59 1.31
CA GLN A 148 13.27 -38.17 1.46
C GLN A 148 13.97 -38.48 0.13
N ARG A 149 13.20 -38.76 -0.93
CA ARG A 149 13.69 -39.02 -2.30
C ARG A 149 14.43 -37.81 -2.90
N LEU A 150 13.98 -36.58 -2.64
CA LEU A 150 14.63 -35.37 -3.13
C LEU A 150 15.95 -35.12 -2.40
N ARG A 151 15.96 -35.32 -1.08
CA ARG A 151 17.15 -35.14 -0.22
C ARG A 151 18.30 -36.06 -0.65
N ARG A 152 18.02 -37.34 -0.97
CA ARG A 152 19.03 -38.28 -1.47
C ARG A 152 19.63 -37.86 -2.82
N LYS A 153 18.81 -37.39 -3.77
CA LYS A 153 19.28 -36.95 -5.09
C LYS A 153 20.19 -35.72 -5.00
N VAL A 154 19.81 -34.73 -4.18
CA VAL A 154 20.62 -33.53 -3.97
C VAL A 154 21.94 -33.88 -3.30
N LEU A 155 21.92 -34.69 -2.23
CA LEU A 155 23.16 -35.11 -1.55
C LEU A 155 24.08 -35.94 -2.45
N ALA A 156 23.54 -36.84 -3.28
CA ALA A 156 24.33 -37.62 -4.24
C ALA A 156 24.95 -36.75 -5.34
N THR A 157 24.27 -35.67 -5.74
CA THR A 157 24.79 -34.74 -6.74
C THR A 157 25.94 -33.90 -6.17
N VAL A 158 25.78 -33.40 -4.93
CA VAL A 158 26.81 -32.63 -4.22
C VAL A 158 28.04 -33.48 -3.91
N SER A 159 27.88 -34.75 -3.51
CA SER A 159 29.03 -35.63 -3.23
C SER A 159 29.86 -35.97 -4.46
N SER A 160 29.30 -35.79 -5.67
CA SER A 160 30.00 -36.05 -6.94
C SER A 160 30.81 -34.86 -7.47
N GLY A 161 30.81 -33.72 -6.76
CA GLY A 161 31.56 -32.51 -7.16
C GLY A 161 31.07 -31.85 -8.46
N ARG A 162 29.89 -32.23 -8.96
CA ARG A 162 29.34 -31.74 -10.22
C ARG A 162 28.24 -30.72 -9.95
N ALA A 163 28.37 -29.50 -10.48
CA ALA A 163 27.30 -28.51 -10.41
C ALA A 163 26.08 -29.03 -11.21
N PRO A 164 24.86 -28.99 -10.65
CA PRO A 164 23.67 -29.46 -11.35
C PRO A 164 23.36 -28.53 -12.52
N SER A 165 23.15 -29.10 -13.72
CA SER A 165 22.79 -28.30 -14.89
C SER A 165 21.35 -27.76 -14.76
N PRO A 166 21.06 -26.51 -15.20
CA PRO A 166 19.74 -25.88 -15.04
C PRO A 166 18.58 -26.70 -15.63
N ARG A 167 18.86 -27.50 -16.66
CA ARG A 167 17.86 -28.33 -17.36
C ARG A 167 17.38 -29.53 -16.52
N SER A 168 18.19 -30.07 -15.62
CA SER A 168 17.79 -31.25 -14.82
C SER A 168 16.80 -30.89 -13.71
N ILE A 169 16.96 -29.70 -13.12
CA ILE A 169 16.12 -29.18 -12.04
C ILE A 169 14.70 -28.91 -12.54
N ALA A 170 14.57 -28.29 -13.73
CA ALA A 170 13.27 -27.97 -14.33
C ALA A 170 12.42 -29.22 -14.62
N SER A 171 13.03 -30.34 -15.02
CA SER A 171 12.31 -31.58 -15.34
C SER A 171 11.69 -32.28 -14.12
N THR A 172 12.18 -31.98 -12.91
CA THR A 172 11.73 -32.64 -11.68
C THR A 172 10.46 -32.00 -11.11
N TYR A 173 10.13 -30.76 -11.50
CA TYR A 173 8.91 -30.06 -11.07
C TYR A 173 7.72 -30.23 -12.01
N LEU A 174 7.92 -30.81 -13.21
CA LEU A 174 6.89 -30.99 -14.23
C LEU A 174 6.31 -32.42 -14.28
N ARG A 175 6.47 -33.21 -13.22
CA ARG A 175 5.87 -34.54 -13.06
C ARG A 175 5.15 -34.69 -11.74
#